data_AF-A0A8J4XDU1-F1
#
_entry.id   AF-A0A8J4XDU1-F1
#
_cell.length_a   1.000
_cell.length_b   1.000
_cell.length_c   1.000
_cell.angle_alpha   90.00
_cell.angle_beta   90.00
_cell.angle_gamma   90.00
#
_symmetry.space_group_name_H-M   'P 1'
#
loop_
_entity.id
_entity.type
_entity.pdbx_description
1 polymer ?
#
loop_
_entity_poly.entity_id
_entity_poly.type
_entity_poly.pdbx_seq_one_letter_code
_entity_poly.pdbx_strand_id
1 'polypeptide(L)' 'IEQCLFCSCDAVKVYDGPSTSSPLLGTVCGSDSQAYISSRNTLTMIFSSDSAVVSKGFIANWNFT' A
#
# COMPACT_ATOMS: atom_id res chain seq x y z
N ILE A 1 6.82 1.91 8.09
CA ILE A 1 5.36 2.03 8.32
C ILE A 1 5.08 1.46 9.71
N GLU A 2 4.30 2.14 10.54
CA GLU A 2 3.94 1.64 11.88
C GLU A 2 3.22 0.27 11.84
N GLN A 3 3.41 -0.55 12.88
CA GLN A 3 2.69 -1.80 13.06
C GLN A 3 1.58 -1.64 14.12
N CYS A 4 0.33 -1.55 13.65
CA CYS A 4 -0.87 -1.47 14.48
C CYS A 4 -1.85 -2.59 14.17
N LEU A 5 -2.72 -2.91 15.13
CA LEU A 5 -3.80 -3.89 14.93
C LEU A 5 -4.70 -3.44 13.77
N PHE A 6 -4.99 -4.38 12.86
CA PHE A 6 -5.82 -4.15 11.67
C PHE A 6 -5.35 -3.01 10.74
N CYS A 7 -4.06 -2.65 10.76
CA CYS A 7 -3.51 -1.56 9.97
C CYS A 7 -4.25 -0.21 10.17
N SER A 8 -4.61 0.10 11.42
CA SER A 8 -5.37 1.31 11.77
C SER A 8 -4.54 2.61 11.86
N CYS A 9 -3.21 2.51 11.90
CA CYS A 9 -2.28 3.65 11.97
C CYS A 9 -1.77 3.95 10.54
N ASP A 10 -0.46 3.85 10.31
CA ASP A 10 0.10 3.93 8.96
C ASP A 10 -0.27 2.72 8.09
N ALA A 11 -0.68 2.99 6.85
CA ALA A 11 -0.96 1.93 5.88
C ALA A 11 -0.77 2.39 4.43
N VAL A 12 -0.39 1.45 3.57
CA VAL A 12 -0.42 1.62 2.11
C VAL A 12 -1.52 0.77 1.53
N LYS A 13 -2.49 1.39 0.85
CA LYS A 13 -3.53 0.69 0.09
C LYS A 13 -3.15 0.63 -1.38
N VAL A 14 -3.30 -0.54 -1.99
CA VAL A 14 -2.97 -0.80 -3.40
C VAL A 14 -4.24 -1.13 -4.17
N TYR A 15 -4.54 -0.38 -5.22
CA TYR A 15 -5.73 -0.52 -6.05
C TYR A 15 -5.36 -0.92 -7.48
N ASP A 16 -6.15 -1.85 -8.06
CA ASP A 16 -5.96 -2.37 -9.41
C ASP A 16 -6.56 -1.46 -10.48
N GLY A 17 -5.91 -0.32 -10.71
CA GLY A 17 -6.27 0.60 -11.77
C GLY A 17 -5.91 2.05 -11.45
N PRO A 18 -6.50 3.01 -12.19
CA PRO A 18 -6.04 4.40 -12.19
C PRO A 18 -6.55 5.27 -11.04
N SER A 19 -7.38 4.74 -10.12
CA SER A 19 -7.85 5.53 -8.98
C SER A 19 -8.30 4.66 -7.78
N THR A 20 -8.72 5.31 -6.70
CA THR A 20 -9.27 4.65 -5.50
C THR A 20 -10.67 4.05 -5.70
N SER A 21 -11.31 4.29 -6.86
CA SER A 21 -12.54 3.58 -7.26
C SER A 21 -12.27 2.21 -7.89
N SER A 22 -11.00 1.92 -8.22
CA SER A 22 -10.57 0.61 -8.71
C SER A 22 -10.61 -0.46 -7.60
N PRO A 23 -10.61 -1.77 -7.93
CA PRO A 23 -10.60 -2.83 -6.93
C PRO A 23 -9.40 -2.74 -5.98
N LEU A 24 -9.60 -2.92 -4.67
CA LEU A 24 -8.52 -2.98 -3.69
C LEU A 24 -7.82 -4.35 -3.78
N LEU A 25 -6.52 -4.35 -4.08
CA LEU A 25 -5.68 -5.56 -4.09
C LEU A 25 -5.22 -5.92 -2.68
N GLY A 26 -4.93 -4.93 -1.84
CA GLY A 26 -4.53 -5.17 -0.47
C GLY A 26 -4.13 -3.91 0.29
N THR A 27 -3.85 -4.12 1.58
CA THR A 27 -3.38 -3.09 2.51
C THR A 27 -2.13 -3.60 3.21
N VAL A 28 -1.06 -2.80 3.18
CA VAL A 28 0.24 -3.12 3.77
C VAL A 28 0.47 -2.23 4.98
N CYS A 29 0.83 -2.80 6.12
CA CYS A 29 1.29 -2.08 7.31
C CYS A 29 2.44 -2.81 8.02
N GLY A 30 3.12 -2.12 8.94
CA GLY A 30 4.28 -2.66 9.65
C GLY A 30 5.47 -2.96 8.75
N SER A 31 6.05 -4.15 8.93
CA SER A 31 7.24 -4.64 8.19
C SER A 31 6.90 -5.68 7.13
N ASP A 32 5.61 -5.82 6.77
CA ASP A 32 5.16 -6.79 5.79
C ASP A 32 5.59 -6.40 4.36
N SER A 33 6.02 -7.40 3.60
CA SER A 33 6.44 -7.26 2.21
C SER A 33 5.53 -8.09 1.33
N GLN A 34 4.75 -7.43 0.49
CA GLN A 34 3.79 -8.06 -0.42
C GLN A 34 3.99 -7.61 -1.85
N ALA A 35 3.72 -8.54 -2.78
CA ALA A 35 3.71 -8.30 -4.20
C ALA A 35 2.26 -8.36 -4.72
N TYR A 36 1.91 -7.40 -5.56
CA TYR A 36 0.59 -7.32 -6.20
C TYR A 36 0.77 -7.33 -7.72
N ILE A 37 -0.09 -8.06 -8.42
CA ILE A 37 -0.13 -8.11 -9.89
C ILE A 37 -1.33 -7.30 -10.35
N SER A 38 -1.10 -6.30 -11.20
CA SER A 38 -2.20 -5.57 -11.83
C SER A 38 -2.86 -6.43 -12.90
N SER A 39 -4.19 -6.30 -13.04
CA SER A 39 -4.90 -6.87 -14.19
C SER A 39 -4.59 -6.14 -15.50
N ARG A 40 -4.02 -4.93 -15.44
CA ARG A 40 -3.74 -4.06 -16.59
C ARG A 40 -2.39 -3.34 -16.40
N ASN A 41 -2.26 -2.14 -16.96
CA ASN A 41 -1.04 -1.33 -16.96
C ASN A 41 -1.07 -0.18 -15.93
N THR A 42 -2.02 -0.19 -14.97
CA THR A 42 -2.17 0.88 -13.99
C THR A 42 -2.43 0.34 -12.60
N LEU A 43 -1.75 0.90 -11.61
CA LEU A 43 -1.99 0.70 -10.18
C LEU A 43 -2.06 2.06 -9.51
N THR A 44 -2.88 2.16 -8.47
CA THR A 44 -2.93 3.35 -7.60
C THR A 44 -2.53 2.94 -6.19
N MET A 45 -1.58 3.67 -5.60
CA MET A 45 -1.14 3.44 -4.22
C MET A 45 -1.45 4.68 -3.38
N ILE A 46 -2.09 4.47 -2.23
CA ILE A 46 -2.38 5.54 -1.26
C ILE A 46 -1.69 5.21 0.05
N PHE A 47 -0.76 6.08 0.45
CA PHE A 47 -0.18 6.05 1.78
C PHE A 47 -0.97 6.98 2.71
N SER A 48 -1.43 6.44 3.82
CA SER A 48 -2.07 7.20 4.92
C SER A 48 -1.24 6.99 6.18
N SER A 49 -1.08 8.06 6.96
CA SER A 49 -0.35 8.07 8.23
C SER A 49 -1.16 8.80 9.28
N ASP A 50 -0.90 8.53 10.55
CA ASP A 50 -1.47 9.28 11.67
C ASP A 50 -0.41 10.20 12.32
N SER A 51 -0.71 10.76 13.49
CA SER A 51 0.23 11.63 14.20
C SER A 51 1.21 10.88 15.12
N ALA A 52 1.14 9.54 15.16
CA ALA A 52 1.94 8.70 16.04
C ALA A 52 3.14 8.09 15.29
N VAL A 53 4.08 7.54 16.08
CA VAL A 53 5.24 6.73 15.68
C VAL A 53 5.75 6.91 14.23
N VAL A 54 6.77 7.74 14.06
CA VAL A 54 7.43 7.91 12.75
C VAL A 54 8.40 6.76 12.47
N SER A 55 8.31 6.19 11.26
CA SER A 55 9.19 5.12 10.78
C SER A 55 9.82 5.49 9.42
N LYS A 56 10.69 4.61 8.87
CA LYS A 56 11.45 4.87 7.62
C LYS A 56 10.62 4.93 6.33
N GLY A 57 9.31 4.68 6.39
CA GLY A 57 8.44 4.60 5.21
C GLY A 57 8.46 3.24 4.51
N PHE A 58 8.39 3.24 3.17
CA PHE A 58 8.37 2.06 2.31
C PHE A 58 9.14 2.28 1.01
N ILE A 59 9.50 1.17 0.35
CA ILE A 59 10.05 1.14 -1.02
C ILE A 59 9.13 0.26 -1.85
N ALA A 60 8.68 0.77 -3.00
CA ALA A 60 7.92 0.00 -3.96
C ALA A 60 8.75 -0.17 -5.23
N ASN A 61 8.89 -1.42 -5.68
CA ASN A 61 9.52 -1.75 -6.95
C ASN A 61 8.43 -2.26 -7.90
N TRP A 62 8.42 -1.77 -9.14
CA TRP A 62 7.48 -2.21 -10.17
C TRP A 62 8.26 -2.70 -11.39
N ASN A 63 7.78 -3.78 -11.99
CA ASN A 63 8.30 -4.32 -13.24
C ASN A 63 7.13 -4.54 -14.20
N PHE A 64 7.33 -4.20 -15.46
CA PHE A 64 6.45 -4.60 -16.55
C PHE A 64 6.94 -5.96 -17.06
N THR A 65 6.01 -6.90 -17.25
CA THR A 65 6.29 -8.20 -17.88
C THR A 65 5.84 -8.17 -19.33
#